data_AF-A0A2Z6QZ80-F1
#
_entry.id   AF-A0A2Z6QZ80-F1
#
_cell.length_a   1.000
_cell.length_b   1.000
_cell.length_c   1.000
_cell.angle_alpha   90.00
_cell.angle_beta   90.00
_cell.angle_gamma   90.00
#
_symmetry.space_group_name_H-M   'P 1'
#
loop_
_entity.id
_entity.type
_entity.pdbx_description
1 polymer ?
#
loop_
_entity_poly.entity_id
_entity_poly.type
_entity_poly.pdbx_seq_one_letter_code
_entity_poly.pdbx_strand_id
1 'polypeptide(L)'
;MCQGLCDLKHVNYVINSSASFGGGKKLEVVAKQLFPKKFLEKTPFSRKKLSKIQLKEFEKTLESEATWHLDKEAIAIYHMQCEKKTKNRNAICDKCEELRSNKRLNEALKVIPIGKVPPMMIVMILTKGNKRAEQIAYLIRQVIEMSHIVNLNILSFGADGARSEFNAQSIIMKEASNFLE
;
A
#
# COMPACT_ATOMS: atom_id res chain seq x y z
N MET A 1 27.88 2.00 0.70
CA MET A 1 26.66 1.21 0.89
C MET A 1 25.96 1.18 -0.46
N CYS A 2 25.45 0.03 -0.89
CA CYS A 2 24.78 -0.08 -2.19
C CYS A 2 23.59 0.87 -2.23
N GLN A 3 23.48 1.66 -3.30
CA GLN A 3 22.36 2.57 -3.50
C GLN A 3 21.10 1.87 -4.02
N GLY A 4 21.25 0.69 -4.63
CA GLY A 4 20.16 0.01 -5.33
C GLY A 4 19.74 0.76 -6.60
N LEU A 5 18.69 0.27 -7.26
CA LEU A 5 18.09 0.94 -8.41
C LEU A 5 17.11 2.02 -7.93
N CYS A 6 17.48 3.28 -8.11
CA CYS A 6 16.73 4.44 -7.62
C CYS A 6 16.53 5.53 -8.68
N ASP A 7 16.70 5.22 -9.98
CA ASP A 7 16.27 6.13 -11.04
C ASP A 7 14.74 6.23 -11.12
N LEU A 8 14.23 7.28 -11.77
CA LEU A 8 12.82 7.70 -11.70
C LEU A 8 11.82 6.56 -11.93
N LYS A 9 12.07 5.69 -12.91
CA LYS A 9 11.17 4.54 -13.20
C LYS A 9 11.12 3.53 -12.04
N HIS A 10 12.25 3.27 -11.39
CA HIS A 10 12.33 2.35 -10.26
C HIS A 10 11.73 2.97 -8.99
N VAL A 11 12.01 4.25 -8.73
CA VAL A 11 11.38 5.01 -7.64
C VAL A 11 9.86 4.99 -7.78
N ASN A 12 9.34 5.28 -8.97
CA ASN A 12 7.91 5.27 -9.23
C ASN A 12 7.29 3.88 -8.97
N TYR A 13 7.99 2.82 -9.35
CA TYR A 13 7.57 1.46 -9.04
C TYR A 13 7.59 1.16 -7.53
N VAL A 14 8.62 1.61 -6.79
CA VAL A 14 8.68 1.45 -5.34
C VAL A 14 7.55 2.20 -4.65
N ILE A 15 7.26 3.44 -5.03
CA ILE A 15 6.21 4.24 -4.37
C ILE A 15 4.81 3.65 -4.65
N ASN A 16 4.55 3.26 -5.90
CA ASN A 16 3.21 2.82 -6.29
C ASN A 16 2.94 1.33 -6.08
N SER A 17 3.96 0.52 -5.78
CA SER A 17 3.75 -0.90 -5.52
C SER A 17 3.33 -1.14 -4.07
N SER A 18 2.23 -1.87 -3.85
CA SER A 18 1.88 -2.38 -2.52
C SER A 18 2.71 -3.60 -2.09
N ALA A 19 3.47 -4.20 -3.00
CA ALA A 19 4.33 -5.34 -2.69
C ALA A 19 5.66 -4.91 -2.03
N SER A 20 6.24 -5.81 -1.25
CA SER A 20 7.58 -5.64 -0.66
C SER A 20 8.67 -6.31 -1.49
N PHE A 21 8.32 -7.24 -2.38
CA PHE A 21 9.27 -8.00 -3.21
C PHE A 21 8.62 -8.50 -4.51
N GLY A 22 9.44 -8.99 -5.44
CA GLY A 22 8.97 -9.51 -6.73
C GLY A 22 9.97 -10.42 -7.43
N GLY A 23 9.59 -10.92 -8.61
CA GLY A 23 10.43 -11.78 -9.45
C GLY A 23 10.30 -13.28 -9.20
N GLY A 24 9.64 -13.68 -8.11
CA GLY A 24 9.35 -15.07 -7.77
C GLY A 24 8.32 -15.74 -8.69
N LYS A 25 8.04 -17.02 -8.42
CA LYS A 25 7.03 -17.79 -9.17
C LYS A 25 5.62 -17.20 -8.97
N LYS A 26 4.70 -17.56 -9.86
CA LYS A 26 3.28 -17.21 -9.71
C LYS A 26 2.73 -17.77 -8.40
N LEU A 27 1.92 -16.97 -7.70
CA LEU A 27 1.30 -17.32 -6.42
C LEU A 27 0.63 -18.71 -6.44
N GLU A 28 -0.08 -19.02 -7.52
CA GLU A 28 -0.80 -20.29 -7.67
C GLU A 28 0.14 -21.49 -7.75
N VAL A 29 1.28 -21.33 -8.41
CA VAL A 29 2.29 -22.39 -8.55
C VAL A 29 2.89 -22.70 -7.18
N VAL A 30 3.27 -21.68 -6.42
CA VAL A 30 3.81 -21.83 -5.07
C VAL A 30 2.76 -22.44 -4.13
N ALA A 31 1.51 -22.00 -4.21
CA ALA A 31 0.44 -22.51 -3.36
C ALA A 31 0.11 -23.99 -3.63
N LYS A 32 0.11 -24.41 -4.90
CA LYS A 32 -0.07 -25.81 -5.30
C LYS A 32 1.11 -26.69 -4.88
N GLN A 33 2.33 -26.16 -4.92
CA GLN A 33 3.53 -26.85 -4.46
C GLN A 33 3.51 -27.08 -2.94
N LEU A 34 3.16 -26.05 -2.16
CA LEU A 34 3.13 -26.15 -0.69
C LEU A 34 1.91 -26.91 -0.16
N PHE A 35 0.74 -26.77 -0.79
CA PHE A 35 -0.52 -27.32 -0.28
C PHE A 35 -1.28 -28.12 -1.36
N PRO A 36 -0.69 -29.18 -1.94
CA PRO A 36 -1.26 -29.90 -3.08
C PRO A 36 -2.63 -30.54 -2.76
N LYS A 37 -2.84 -30.96 -1.51
CA LYS A 37 -4.13 -31.52 -1.06
C LYS A 37 -5.25 -30.47 -0.98
N LYS A 38 -4.91 -29.18 -0.81
CA LYS A 38 -5.90 -28.08 -0.76
C LYS A 38 -6.16 -27.47 -2.12
N PHE A 39 -5.15 -27.42 -2.98
CA PHE A 39 -5.24 -26.82 -4.30
C PHE A 39 -4.92 -27.88 -5.36
N LEU A 40 -5.94 -28.64 -5.76
CA LEU A 40 -5.87 -29.52 -6.92
C LEU A 40 -5.67 -28.68 -8.19
N GLU A 41 -5.12 -29.27 -9.26
CA GLU A 41 -4.71 -28.55 -10.48
C GLU A 41 -5.81 -27.64 -11.07
N LYS A 42 -7.08 -28.08 -11.00
CA LYS A 42 -8.23 -27.35 -11.54
C LYS A 42 -8.85 -26.33 -10.58
N THR A 43 -8.42 -26.30 -9.31
CA THR A 43 -9.01 -25.39 -8.33
C THR A 43 -8.36 -23.99 -8.41
N PRO A 44 -9.16 -22.92 -8.52
CA PRO A 44 -8.64 -21.56 -8.44
C PRO A 44 -8.00 -21.30 -7.08
N PHE A 45 -6.81 -20.71 -7.09
CA PHE A 45 -6.13 -20.30 -5.88
C PHE A 45 -6.87 -19.13 -5.23
N SER A 46 -7.01 -19.19 -3.91
CA SER A 46 -7.49 -18.06 -3.12
C SER A 46 -6.78 -18.05 -1.78
N ARG A 47 -6.15 -16.93 -1.43
CA ARG A 47 -5.49 -16.73 -0.13
C ARG A 47 -6.43 -16.97 1.05
N LYS A 48 -7.74 -16.72 0.88
CA LYS A 48 -8.77 -16.92 1.92
C LYS A 48 -8.93 -18.38 2.35
N LYS A 49 -8.45 -19.35 1.56
CA LYS A 49 -8.50 -20.79 1.86
C LYS A 49 -7.33 -21.26 2.75
N LEU A 50 -6.36 -20.39 3.03
CA LEU A 50 -5.21 -20.67 3.89
C LEU A 50 -5.54 -20.33 5.34
N SER A 51 -5.10 -21.17 6.29
CA SER A 51 -5.09 -20.80 7.70
C SER A 51 -4.01 -19.75 7.98
N LYS A 52 -4.03 -19.12 9.16
CA LYS A 52 -3.00 -18.14 9.56
C LYS A 52 -1.57 -18.72 9.49
N ILE A 53 -1.39 -19.97 9.92
CA ILE A 53 -0.09 -20.66 9.90
C ILE A 53 0.36 -20.89 8.45
N GLN A 54 -0.54 -21.39 7.60
CA GLN A 54 -0.25 -21.66 6.19
C GLN A 54 0.02 -20.37 5.41
N LEU A 55 -0.67 -19.28 5.75
CA LEU A 55 -0.45 -17.99 5.12
C LEU A 55 0.97 -17.49 5.44
N LYS A 56 1.42 -17.63 6.69
CA LYS A 56 2.79 -17.26 7.09
C LYS A 56 3.85 -18.10 6.37
N GLU A 57 3.64 -19.41 6.28
CA GLU A 57 4.53 -20.31 5.52
C GLU A 57 4.57 -19.96 4.02
N PHE A 58 3.40 -19.66 3.46
CA PHE A 58 3.27 -19.24 2.07
C PHE A 58 4.01 -17.93 1.79
N GLU A 59 3.81 -16.91 2.62
CA GLU A 59 4.49 -15.61 2.49
C GLU A 59 6.02 -15.74 2.61
N LYS A 60 6.50 -16.52 3.59
CA LYS A 60 7.93 -16.80 3.74
C LYS A 60 8.52 -17.48 2.50
N THR A 61 7.78 -18.41 1.91
CA THR A 61 8.21 -19.12 0.69
C THR A 61 8.28 -18.15 -0.49
N LEU A 62 7.25 -17.32 -0.68
CA LEU A 62 7.24 -16.30 -1.73
C LEU A 62 8.41 -15.34 -1.63
N GLU A 63 8.73 -14.89 -0.41
CA GLU A 63 9.87 -14.02 -0.16
C GLU A 63 11.19 -14.72 -0.47
N SER A 64 11.35 -15.99 -0.05
CA SER A 64 12.57 -16.77 -0.33
C SER A 64 12.81 -17.04 -1.82
N GLU A 65 11.75 -17.07 -2.63
CA GLU A 65 11.83 -17.23 -4.08
C GLU A 65 11.91 -15.89 -4.84
N ALA A 66 11.82 -14.76 -4.13
CA ALA A 66 11.87 -13.45 -4.75
C ALA A 66 13.26 -13.17 -5.35
N THR A 67 13.30 -12.33 -6.38
CA THR A 67 14.54 -11.89 -7.03
C THR A 67 14.95 -10.50 -6.54
N TRP A 68 13.98 -9.63 -6.27
CA TRP A 68 14.21 -8.28 -5.76
C TRP A 68 13.27 -7.94 -4.61
N HIS A 69 13.72 -7.04 -3.74
CA HIS A 69 12.89 -6.39 -2.73
C HIS A 69 12.80 -4.88 -2.97
N LEU A 70 11.71 -4.30 -2.48
CA LEU A 70 11.40 -2.87 -2.54
C LEU A 70 11.62 -2.28 -1.16
N ASP A 71 12.67 -1.46 -1.04
CA ASP A 71 12.96 -0.73 0.19
C ASP A 71 12.20 0.60 0.14
N LYS A 72 11.13 0.71 0.94
CA LYS A 72 10.27 1.89 0.97
C LYS A 72 10.93 3.08 1.67
N GLU A 73 11.87 2.81 2.58
CA GLU A 73 12.58 3.85 3.33
C GLU A 73 13.68 4.46 2.46
N ALA A 74 14.47 3.62 1.80
CA ALA A 74 15.51 4.06 0.88
C ALA A 74 14.97 4.46 -0.50
N ILE A 75 13.69 4.20 -0.79
CA ILE A 75 13.01 4.42 -2.07
C ILE A 75 13.83 3.81 -3.23
N ALA A 76 14.23 2.55 -3.07
CA ALA A 76 15.10 1.87 -4.01
C ALA A 76 14.76 0.38 -4.14
N ILE A 77 15.10 -0.19 -5.30
CA ILE A 77 14.98 -1.62 -5.55
C ILE A 77 16.34 -2.27 -5.35
N TYR A 78 16.36 -3.37 -4.62
CA TYR A 78 17.56 -4.15 -4.37
C TYR A 78 17.36 -5.60 -4.79
N HIS A 79 18.43 -6.23 -5.24
CA HIS A 79 18.45 -7.69 -5.40
C HIS A 79 18.34 -8.36 -4.03
N MET A 80 17.64 -9.50 -3.93
CA MET A 80 17.50 -10.24 -2.65
C MET A 80 18.86 -10.69 -2.06
N GLN A 81 19.88 -10.81 -2.91
CA GLN A 81 21.26 -11.13 -2.52
C GLN A 81 22.15 -9.89 -2.37
N CYS A 82 21.59 -8.68 -2.28
CA CYS A 82 22.36 -7.47 -2.05
C CYS A 82 22.86 -7.42 -0.59
N GLU A 83 24.17 -7.48 -0.38
CA GLU A 83 24.77 -7.32 0.96
C GLU A 83 24.88 -5.84 1.41
N LYS A 84 24.35 -4.91 0.64
CA LYS A 84 24.49 -3.45 0.84
C LYS A 84 25.94 -2.94 0.90
N LYS A 85 26.94 -3.74 0.51
CA LYS A 85 28.35 -3.36 0.47
C LYS A 85 28.77 -2.92 -0.95
N THR A 86 29.48 -1.79 -1.03
CA THR A 86 30.02 -1.25 -2.28
C THR A 86 31.30 -0.48 -2.02
N LYS A 87 32.18 -0.39 -3.02
CA LYS A 87 33.44 0.38 -2.93
C LYS A 87 33.20 1.90 -2.81
N ASN A 88 32.09 2.40 -3.34
CA ASN A 88 31.69 3.82 -3.31
C ASN A 88 30.25 3.96 -2.77
N ARG A 89 29.97 5.04 -2.03
CA ARG A 89 28.63 5.37 -1.51
C ARG A 89 27.57 5.52 -2.61
N ASN A 90 27.95 5.96 -3.80
CA ASN A 90 27.03 6.11 -4.95
C ASN A 90 27.06 4.91 -5.90
N ALA A 91 27.76 3.84 -5.54
CA ALA A 91 27.85 2.65 -6.39
C ALA A 91 26.67 1.71 -6.15
N ILE A 92 26.27 1.05 -7.23
CA ILE A 92 25.36 -0.09 -7.24
C ILE A 92 26.24 -1.35 -7.23
N CYS A 93 25.88 -2.36 -6.44
CA CYS A 93 26.60 -3.64 -6.45
C CYS A 93 26.20 -4.47 -7.68
N ASP A 94 27.07 -5.40 -8.10
CA ASP A 94 26.86 -6.23 -9.30
C ASP A 94 25.49 -6.93 -9.30
N LYS A 95 25.05 -7.44 -8.15
CA LYS A 95 23.72 -8.07 -8.02
C LYS A 95 22.55 -7.12 -8.27
N CYS A 96 22.63 -5.89 -7.79
CA CYS A 96 21.61 -4.89 -8.10
C CYS A 96 21.71 -4.40 -9.54
N GLU A 97 22.91 -4.38 -10.12
CA GLU A 97 23.11 -3.98 -11.52
C GLU A 97 22.54 -5.03 -12.49
N GLU A 98 22.67 -6.33 -12.18
CA GLU A 98 22.02 -7.44 -12.90
C GLU A 98 20.50 -7.24 -13.05
N LEU A 99 19.85 -6.58 -12.09
CA LEU A 99 18.40 -6.32 -12.15
C LEU A 99 18.00 -5.37 -13.30
N ARG A 100 18.89 -4.48 -13.77
CA ARG A 100 18.55 -3.55 -14.86
C ARG A 100 18.14 -4.27 -16.15
N SER A 101 18.78 -5.40 -16.41
CA SER A 101 18.50 -6.24 -17.58
C SER A 101 17.47 -7.36 -17.28
N ASN A 102 16.90 -7.41 -16.07
CA ASN A 102 15.93 -8.42 -15.71
C ASN A 102 14.59 -8.18 -16.43
N LYS A 103 14.21 -9.12 -17.31
CA LYS A 103 12.97 -9.04 -18.09
C LYS A 103 11.72 -8.95 -17.21
N ARG A 104 11.64 -9.71 -16.13
CA ARG A 104 10.46 -9.72 -15.24
C ARG A 104 10.31 -8.40 -14.50
N LEU A 105 11.40 -7.82 -14.02
CA LEU A 105 11.38 -6.50 -13.41
C LEU A 105 10.92 -5.45 -14.43
N ASN A 106 11.51 -5.45 -15.63
CA ASN A 106 11.14 -4.50 -16.68
C ASN A 106 9.67 -4.61 -17.11
N GLU A 107 9.08 -5.81 -17.14
CA GLU A 107 7.63 -5.96 -17.33
C GLU A 107 6.83 -5.41 -16.14
N ALA A 108 7.26 -5.68 -14.91
CA ALA A 108 6.61 -5.14 -13.71
C ALA A 108 6.62 -3.61 -13.67
N LEU A 109 7.70 -2.97 -14.14
CA LEU A 109 7.80 -1.50 -14.24
C LEU A 109 6.77 -0.90 -15.20
N LYS A 110 6.39 -1.62 -16.27
CA LYS A 110 5.37 -1.15 -17.24
C LYS A 110 3.95 -1.22 -16.69
N VAL A 111 3.69 -2.19 -15.83
CA VAL A 111 2.33 -2.53 -15.33
C VAL A 111 1.89 -1.62 -14.18
N ILE A 112 2.76 -0.74 -13.66
CA ILE A 112 2.37 0.20 -12.60
C ILE A 112 2.09 1.61 -13.15
N PRO A 113 0.85 1.87 -13.60
CA PRO A 113 0.24 3.16 -13.48
C PRO A 113 -0.89 3.08 -12.44
N ILE A 114 -0.57 3.25 -11.15
CA ILE A 114 -1.57 3.78 -10.19
C ILE A 114 -1.74 5.29 -10.39
N GLY A 115 -0.92 5.90 -11.25
CA GLY A 115 -0.88 7.34 -11.56
C GLY A 115 -2.10 7.93 -12.31
N LYS A 116 -3.31 7.38 -12.14
CA LYS A 116 -4.55 8.05 -12.59
C LYS A 116 -5.56 8.30 -11.49
N VAL A 117 -5.38 7.70 -10.31
CA VAL A 117 -6.23 8.03 -9.17
C VAL A 117 -5.46 9.05 -8.34
N PRO A 118 -5.94 10.30 -8.22
CA PRO A 118 -5.29 11.27 -7.34
C PRO A 118 -5.18 10.68 -5.93
N PRO A 119 -4.08 10.94 -5.20
CA PRO A 119 -3.93 10.44 -3.84
C PRO A 119 -5.14 10.86 -3.00
N MET A 120 -5.87 9.87 -2.47
CA MET A 120 -7.01 10.09 -1.58
C MET A 120 -6.55 9.98 -0.13
N MET A 121 -6.92 10.97 0.68
CA MET A 121 -6.70 10.95 2.13
C MET A 121 -7.94 10.39 2.82
N ILE A 122 -7.74 9.45 3.76
CA ILE A 122 -8.79 8.98 4.66
C ILE A 122 -8.48 9.52 6.05
N VAL A 123 -9.41 10.30 6.61
CA VAL A 123 -9.29 10.88 7.95
C VAL A 123 -10.26 10.15 8.88
N MET A 124 -9.76 9.70 10.03
CA MET A 124 -10.57 9.14 11.12
C MET A 124 -10.57 10.10 12.31
N ILE A 125 -11.73 10.56 12.72
CA ILE A 125 -11.88 11.44 13.89
C ILE A 125 -12.20 10.56 15.10
N LEU A 126 -11.22 10.36 15.98
CA LEU A 126 -11.42 9.59 17.20
C LEU A 126 -12.22 10.39 18.23
N THR A 127 -13.38 9.88 18.62
CA THR A 127 -14.20 10.45 19.69
C THR A 127 -14.19 9.54 20.91
N LYS A 128 -14.30 10.12 22.10
CA LYS A 128 -14.60 9.32 23.30
C LYS A 128 -16.07 8.92 23.20
N GLY A 129 -16.43 7.68 23.50
CA GLY A 129 -17.79 7.15 23.32
C GLY A 129 -18.90 7.85 24.13
N ASN A 130 -18.58 8.90 24.89
CA ASN A 130 -19.51 9.74 25.62
C ASN A 130 -19.68 11.16 25.02
N LYS A 131 -19.08 11.45 23.85
CA LYS A 131 -19.23 12.75 23.20
C LYS A 131 -20.64 12.93 22.64
N ARG A 132 -21.19 14.12 22.85
CA ARG A 132 -22.48 14.53 22.28
C ARG A 132 -22.32 14.92 20.81
N ALA A 133 -23.44 14.90 20.07
CA ALA A 133 -23.46 15.20 18.65
C ALA A 133 -22.85 16.57 18.32
N GLU A 134 -23.07 17.58 19.17
CA GLU A 134 -22.56 18.94 18.97
C GLU A 134 -21.03 18.99 19.08
N GLN A 135 -20.45 18.22 20.00
CA GLN A 135 -19.00 18.13 20.18
C GLN A 135 -18.33 17.39 19.02
N ILE A 136 -19.01 16.40 18.45
CA ILE A 136 -18.55 15.66 17.28
C ILE A 136 -18.65 16.56 16.04
N ALA A 137 -19.77 17.26 15.87
CA ALA A 137 -19.96 18.23 14.80
C ALA A 137 -18.90 19.33 14.84
N TYR A 138 -18.56 19.85 16.02
CA TYR A 138 -17.47 20.83 16.18
C TYR A 138 -16.14 20.31 15.63
N LEU A 139 -15.76 19.06 15.91
CA LEU A 139 -14.54 18.46 15.36
C LEU A 139 -14.61 18.30 13.84
N ILE A 140 -15.78 17.90 13.31
CA ILE A 140 -15.98 17.78 11.86
C ILE A 140 -15.81 19.15 11.19
N ARG A 141 -16.35 20.24 11.77
CA ARG A 141 -16.16 21.60 11.24
C ARG A 141 -14.69 22.00 11.18
N GLN A 142 -13.92 21.75 12.23
CA GLN A 142 -12.48 22.03 12.22
C GLN A 142 -11.77 21.30 11.08
N VAL A 143 -12.14 20.04 10.80
CA VAL A 143 -11.55 19.29 9.67
C VAL A 143 -11.95 19.88 8.33
N ILE A 144 -13.21 20.31 8.17
CA ILE A 144 -13.68 20.99 6.95
C ILE A 144 -12.92 22.31 6.75
N GLU A 145 -12.81 23.14 7.79
CA GLU A 145 -12.06 24.40 7.75
C GLU A 145 -10.58 24.19 7.42
N MET A 146 -9.93 23.22 8.07
CA MET A 146 -8.56 22.84 7.75
C MET A 146 -8.43 22.39 6.30
N SER A 147 -9.35 21.55 5.81
CA SER A 147 -9.34 21.09 4.42
C SER A 147 -9.47 22.24 3.43
N HIS A 148 -10.29 23.24 3.74
CA HIS A 148 -10.43 24.44 2.94
C HIS A 148 -9.14 25.27 2.92
N ILE A 149 -8.51 25.48 4.09
CA ILE A 149 -7.23 26.21 4.22
C ILE A 149 -6.13 25.55 3.38
N VAL A 150 -6.10 24.22 3.33
CA VAL A 150 -5.09 23.47 2.55
C VAL A 150 -5.54 23.12 1.13
N ASN A 151 -6.67 23.67 0.66
CA ASN A 151 -7.24 23.44 -0.67
C ASN A 151 -7.43 21.93 -1.02
N LEU A 152 -7.92 21.16 -0.04
CA LEU A 152 -8.29 19.75 -0.20
C LEU A 152 -9.81 19.60 -0.36
N ASN A 153 -10.23 18.96 -1.45
CA ASN A 153 -11.64 18.67 -1.70
C ASN A 153 -12.10 17.46 -0.87
N ILE A 154 -13.12 17.65 -0.05
CA ILE A 154 -13.80 16.55 0.68
C ILE A 154 -14.80 15.89 -0.27
N LEU A 155 -14.58 14.61 -0.60
CA LEU A 155 -15.49 13.83 -1.44
C LEU A 155 -16.67 13.24 -0.66
N SER A 156 -16.43 12.80 0.58
CA SER A 156 -17.42 12.16 1.43
C SER A 156 -16.96 12.12 2.88
N PHE A 157 -17.89 12.12 3.84
CA PHE A 157 -17.63 11.78 5.23
C PHE A 157 -18.74 10.89 5.79
N GLY A 158 -18.37 9.92 6.63
CA GLY A 158 -19.22 8.83 7.13
C GLY A 158 -19.09 8.68 8.65
N ALA A 159 -20.05 7.99 9.27
CA ALA A 159 -20.06 7.64 10.69
C ALA A 159 -20.15 6.11 10.83
N ASP A 160 -19.70 5.57 11.96
CA ASP A 160 -19.67 4.12 12.19
C ASP A 160 -21.03 3.51 12.60
N GLY A 161 -22.05 4.36 12.74
CA GLY A 161 -23.41 4.00 13.13
C GLY A 161 -23.78 4.41 14.56
N ALA A 162 -22.85 5.00 15.34
CA ALA A 162 -23.20 5.60 16.62
C ALA A 162 -24.23 6.73 16.46
N ARG A 163 -25.28 6.73 17.29
CA ARG A 163 -26.37 7.73 17.20
C ARG A 163 -25.87 9.16 17.34
N SER A 164 -24.89 9.40 18.20
CA SER A 164 -24.26 10.71 18.37
C SER A 164 -23.51 11.16 17.11
N GLU A 165 -22.84 10.25 16.40
CA GLU A 165 -22.16 10.53 15.14
C GLU A 165 -23.14 10.79 14.00
N PHE A 166 -24.20 9.97 13.87
CA PHE A 166 -25.25 10.18 12.88
C PHE A 166 -25.95 11.54 13.05
N ASN A 167 -26.25 11.91 14.31
CA ASN A 167 -26.80 13.23 14.62
C ASN A 167 -25.81 14.35 14.30
N ALA A 168 -24.51 14.15 14.55
CA ALA A 168 -23.48 15.12 14.19
C ALA A 168 -23.40 15.33 12.67
N GLN A 169 -23.48 14.27 11.88
CA GLN A 169 -23.57 14.37 10.42
C GLN A 169 -24.80 15.17 9.99
N SER A 170 -25.95 14.91 10.62
CA SER A 170 -27.19 15.64 10.33
C SER A 170 -27.08 17.13 10.64
N ILE A 171 -26.32 17.51 11.69
CA ILE A 171 -26.03 18.91 12.01
C ILE A 171 -25.19 19.54 10.89
N ILE A 172 -24.09 18.89 10.48
CA ILE A 172 -23.20 19.41 9.43
C ILE A 172 -23.91 19.49 8.08
N MET A 173 -24.74 18.51 7.73
CA MET A 173 -25.51 18.53 6.47
C MET A 173 -26.50 19.70 6.39
N LYS A 174 -27.09 20.12 7.52
CA LYS A 174 -27.94 21.31 7.57
C LYS A 174 -27.17 22.60 7.35
N GLU A 175 -25.87 22.58 7.62
CA GLU A 175 -24.96 23.71 7.46
C GLU A 175 -24.17 23.64 6.14
N ALA A 176 -24.44 22.66 5.29
CA ALA A 176 -23.70 22.42 4.04
C ALA A 176 -23.58 23.67 3.16
N SER A 177 -24.63 24.50 3.12
CA SER A 177 -24.65 25.76 2.37
C SER A 177 -23.57 26.75 2.81
N ASN A 178 -23.12 26.69 4.07
CA ASN A 178 -22.09 27.58 4.62
C ASN A 178 -20.67 27.22 4.15
N PHE A 179 -20.51 26.10 3.45
CA PHE A 179 -19.21 25.58 2.99
C PHE A 179 -19.08 25.55 1.46
N LEU A 180 -20.04 26.14 0.72
CA LEU A 180 -20.11 26.13 -0.74
C LEU A 180 -19.77 27.49 -1.39
N GLU A 181 -19.30 28.47 -0.63
CA GLU A 181 -18.70 29.72 -1.12
C GLU A 181 -17.19 29.56 -1.34
#